data_AF-A0A2N9KFJ7-F1
#
_entry.id   AF-A0A2N9KFJ7-F1
#
_cell.length_a   1.000
_cell.length_b   1.000
_cell.length_c   1.000
_cell.angle_alpha   90.00
_cell.angle_beta   90.00
_cell.angle_gamma   90.00
#
_symmetry.space_group_name_H-M   'P 1'
#
loop_
_entity.id
_entity.type
_entity.pdbx_description
1 polymer ?
#
loop_
_entity_poly.entity_id
_entity_poly.type
_entity_poly.pdbx_seq_one_letter_code
_entity_poly.pdbx_strand_id
1 'polypeptide(L)'
;MIDFLSLLAHNIAYFLILPVLVAWFISFLSGTLTNWLTIHTSYTTTAVLSFFGVVTHEISHLIVAMIFRHHVIGFRLWQISDDRVLGYVNREYNPHSFYQRLGNTFISVAPVVGISSVIWLLIEFVWSPDSYIKNLIVAVIIGSLLLGFNLSATDWRNFGRGVPLYIIVILVVTILQYIL
;
A
#
# COMPACT_ATOMS: atom_id res chain seq x y z
N MET A 1 12.19 3.59 34.54
CA MET A 1 10.87 4.08 34.13
C MET A 1 11.11 4.90 32.88
N ILE A 2 10.61 4.48 31.72
CA ILE A 2 10.71 5.29 30.49
C ILE A 2 9.86 6.53 30.74
N ASP A 3 10.40 7.72 30.51
CA ASP A 3 9.60 8.94 30.63
C ASP A 3 8.55 8.98 29.52
N PHE A 4 7.45 9.70 29.74
CA PHE A 4 6.35 9.75 28.77
C PHE A 4 6.80 10.23 27.38
N LEU A 5 7.76 11.15 27.32
CA LEU A 5 8.24 11.74 26.07
C LEU A 5 9.03 10.74 25.22
N SER A 6 9.87 9.93 25.84
CA SER A 6 10.63 8.87 25.18
C SER A 6 9.72 7.73 24.72
N LEU A 7 8.67 7.39 25.48
CA LEU A 7 7.64 6.45 25.03
C LEU A 7 6.86 6.99 23.82
N LEU A 8 6.44 8.25 23.86
CA LEU A 8 5.76 8.91 22.74
C LEU A 8 6.65 8.92 21.49
N ALA A 9 7.93 9.29 21.64
CA ALA A 9 8.89 9.30 20.54
C ALA A 9 9.07 7.90 19.94
N HIS A 10 9.18 6.86 20.78
CA HIS A 10 9.26 5.48 20.33
C HIS A 10 8.02 5.07 19.53
N ASN A 11 6.82 5.38 20.03
CA ASN A 11 5.56 5.05 19.35
C ASN A 11 5.41 5.80 18.03
N ILE A 12 5.80 7.07 17.95
CA ILE A 12 5.81 7.82 16.68
C ILE A 12 6.80 7.19 15.70
N ALA A 13 8.00 6.83 16.17
CA ALA A 13 9.01 6.19 15.32
C ALA A 13 8.50 4.86 14.77
N TYR A 14 7.91 4.01 15.62
CA TYR A 14 7.50 2.67 15.26
C TYR A 14 6.18 2.61 14.48
N PHE A 15 5.15 3.34 14.91
CA PHE A 15 3.82 3.26 14.30
C PHE A 15 3.61 4.20 13.11
N LEU A 16 4.47 5.19 12.91
CA LEU A 16 4.35 6.17 11.82
C LEU A 16 5.61 6.24 10.95
N ILE A 17 6.77 6.59 11.52
CA ILE A 17 7.96 6.88 10.71
C ILE A 17 8.48 5.64 9.99
N LEU A 18 8.67 4.53 10.71
CA LEU A 18 9.20 3.30 10.13
C LEU A 18 8.30 2.74 9.00
N PRO A 19 6.97 2.58 9.17
CA PRO A 19 6.09 2.16 8.09
C PRO A 19 6.12 3.09 6.87
N VAL A 20 6.18 4.41 7.08
CA VAL A 20 6.28 5.40 5.99
C VAL A 20 7.59 5.25 5.23
N LEU A 21 8.71 5.11 5.94
CA LEU A 21 10.02 4.91 5.31
C LEU A 21 10.07 3.62 4.51
N VAL A 22 9.52 2.52 5.03
CA VAL A 22 9.43 1.24 4.32
C VAL A 22 8.55 1.37 3.09
N ALA A 23 7.34 1.91 3.21
CA ALA A 23 6.43 2.09 2.08
C ALA A 23 7.04 2.99 0.98
N TRP A 24 7.69 4.08 1.38
CA TRP A 24 8.41 4.97 0.47
C TRP A 24 9.55 4.24 -0.24
N PHE A 25 10.37 3.49 0.49
CA PHE A 25 11.53 2.80 -0.06
C PHE A 25 11.12 1.73 -1.07
N ILE A 26 10.11 0.92 -0.76
CA ILE A 26 9.59 -0.10 -1.70
C ILE A 26 9.00 0.59 -2.94
N SER A 27 8.26 1.69 -2.76
CA SER A 27 7.67 2.44 -3.88
C SER A 27 8.73 3.07 -4.77
N PHE A 28 9.83 3.57 -4.18
CA PHE A 28 10.97 4.10 -4.90
C PHE A 28 11.68 3.03 -5.73
N LEU A 29 11.94 1.85 -5.14
CA LEU A 29 12.57 0.74 -5.83
C LEU A 29 11.71 0.23 -7.00
N SER A 30 10.42 0.01 -6.76
CA SER A 30 9.50 -0.45 -7.81
C SER A 30 9.31 0.61 -8.89
N GLY A 31 9.21 1.89 -8.54
CA GLY A 31 9.17 3.00 -9.49
C GLY A 31 10.42 3.05 -10.38
N THR A 32 11.60 2.81 -9.80
CA THR A 32 12.87 2.75 -10.54
C THR A 32 12.90 1.54 -11.48
N LEU A 33 12.46 0.36 -11.01
CA LEU A 33 12.42 -0.86 -11.79
C LEU A 33 11.43 -0.77 -12.96
N THR A 34 10.22 -0.27 -12.72
CA THR A 34 9.19 -0.07 -13.75
C THR A 34 9.61 0.95 -14.79
N ASN A 35 10.25 2.05 -14.38
CA ASN A 35 10.81 3.03 -15.32
C ASN A 35 11.94 2.42 -16.16
N TRP A 36 12.86 1.69 -15.52
CA TRP A 36 13.93 0.98 -16.23
C TRP A 36 13.37 -0.01 -17.27
N LEU A 37 12.38 -0.81 -16.88
CA LEU A 37 11.71 -1.78 -17.75
C LEU A 37 11.00 -1.08 -18.92
N THR A 38 10.31 0.04 -18.65
CA THR A 38 9.60 0.82 -19.67
C THR A 38 10.54 1.37 -20.72
N ILE A 39 11.71 1.88 -20.31
CA ILE A 39 12.72 2.45 -21.22
C ILE A 39 13.35 1.38 -22.12
N HIS A 40 13.56 0.17 -21.60
CA HIS A 40 14.21 -0.92 -22.36
C HIS A 40 13.22 -1.81 -23.13
N THR A 41 11.92 -1.69 -22.87
CA THR A 41 10.87 -2.48 -23.54
C THR A 41 9.81 -1.55 -24.11
N SER A 42 8.66 -1.44 -23.43
CA SER A 42 7.61 -0.47 -23.73
C SER A 42 6.74 -0.24 -22.49
N TYR A 43 5.93 0.82 -22.53
CA TYR A 43 4.90 1.05 -21.52
C TYR A 43 3.89 -0.09 -21.48
N THR A 44 3.42 -0.56 -22.64
CA THR A 44 2.47 -1.68 -22.76
C THR A 44 3.03 -2.97 -22.15
N THR A 45 4.31 -3.28 -22.41
CA THR A 45 4.96 -4.46 -21.84
C THR A 45 5.03 -4.36 -20.32
N THR A 46 5.40 -3.20 -19.79
CA THR A 46 5.43 -2.95 -18.34
C THR A 46 4.03 -3.05 -17.72
N ALA A 47 3.00 -2.54 -18.40
CA ALA A 47 1.61 -2.63 -17.98
C ALA A 47 1.13 -4.08 -17.87
N VAL A 48 1.46 -4.92 -18.86
CA VAL A 48 1.11 -6.35 -18.87
C VAL A 48 1.88 -7.11 -17.80
N LEU A 49 3.19 -6.86 -17.65
CA LEU A 49 4.02 -7.54 -16.66
C LEU A 49 3.65 -7.16 -15.22
N SER A 50 3.16 -5.94 -14.98
CA SER A 50 2.72 -5.49 -13.65
C SER A 50 1.26 -5.82 -13.31
N PHE A 51 0.54 -6.53 -14.19
CA PHE A 51 -0.90 -6.79 -14.09
C PHE A 51 -1.35 -7.27 -12.69
N PHE A 52 -0.74 -8.33 -12.15
CA PHE A 52 -1.15 -8.86 -10.84
C PHE A 52 -0.88 -7.86 -9.71
N GLY A 53 0.22 -7.11 -9.80
CA GLY A 53 0.55 -6.07 -8.83
C GLY A 53 -0.46 -4.93 -8.84
N VAL A 54 -0.78 -4.37 -10.01
CA VAL A 54 -1.72 -3.25 -10.13
C VAL A 54 -3.14 -3.67 -9.69
N VAL A 55 -3.61 -4.85 -10.11
CA VAL A 55 -4.92 -5.35 -9.68
C VAL A 55 -4.97 -5.52 -8.16
N THR A 56 -3.94 -6.12 -7.55
CA THR A 56 -3.86 -6.29 -6.10
C THR A 56 -3.78 -4.93 -5.39
N HIS A 57 -3.05 -3.98 -5.97
CA HIS A 57 -2.90 -2.62 -5.46
C HIS A 57 -4.26 -1.90 -5.35
N GLU A 58 -5.01 -1.85 -6.45
CA GLU A 58 -6.30 -1.15 -6.48
C GLU A 58 -7.36 -1.89 -5.65
N ILE A 59 -7.37 -3.22 -5.63
CA ILE A 59 -8.24 -4.00 -4.74
C ILE A 59 -7.94 -3.66 -3.27
N SER A 60 -6.68 -3.50 -2.90
CA SER A 60 -6.30 -3.14 -1.53
C SER A 60 -6.88 -1.79 -1.13
N HIS A 61 -6.81 -0.80 -2.02
CA HIS A 61 -7.47 0.49 -1.81
C HIS A 61 -8.98 0.34 -1.66
N LEU A 62 -9.64 -0.46 -2.51
CA LEU A 62 -11.09 -0.68 -2.43
C LEU A 62 -11.51 -1.33 -1.11
N ILE A 63 -10.85 -2.41 -0.70
CA ILE A 63 -11.16 -3.14 0.52
C ILE A 63 -11.08 -2.19 1.73
N VAL A 64 -9.98 -1.46 1.84
CA VAL A 64 -9.78 -0.57 2.98
C VAL A 64 -10.70 0.66 2.88
N ALA A 65 -11.01 1.15 1.69
CA ALA A 65 -12.00 2.22 1.49
C ALA A 65 -13.38 1.81 1.99
N MET A 66 -13.82 0.57 1.72
CA MET A 66 -15.08 0.03 2.22
C MET A 66 -15.09 -0.09 3.75
N ILE A 67 -14.00 -0.58 4.36
CA ILE A 67 -13.85 -0.65 5.82
C ILE A 67 -14.06 0.74 6.43
N PHE A 68 -13.37 1.75 5.91
CA PHE A 68 -13.49 3.13 6.38
C PHE A 68 -14.73 3.87 5.88
N ARG A 69 -15.65 3.19 5.19
CA ARG A 69 -16.93 3.74 4.68
C ARG A 69 -16.74 4.95 3.76
N HIS A 70 -15.69 4.93 2.94
CA HIS A 70 -15.53 5.89 1.85
C HIS A 70 -16.50 5.54 0.72
N HIS A 71 -17.06 6.55 0.07
CA HIS A 71 -17.94 6.37 -1.08
C HIS A 71 -17.10 6.20 -2.35
N VAL A 72 -17.11 5.01 -2.94
CA VAL A 72 -16.37 4.72 -4.18
C VAL A 72 -17.19 5.21 -5.37
N ILE A 73 -16.70 6.24 -6.06
CA ILE A 73 -17.36 6.83 -7.24
C ILE A 73 -17.12 5.96 -8.47
N GLY A 74 -15.92 5.40 -8.59
CA GLY A 74 -15.53 4.59 -9.72
C GLY A 74 -14.12 4.04 -9.55
N PHE A 75 -13.84 2.91 -10.18
CA PHE A 75 -12.54 2.29 -10.14
C PHE A 75 -12.24 1.53 -11.42
N ARG A 76 -10.95 1.35 -11.70
CA ARG A 76 -10.44 0.39 -12.68
C ARG A 76 -9.24 -0.31 -12.07
N LEU A 77 -9.31 -1.63 -11.99
CA LEU A 77 -8.25 -2.45 -11.40
C LEU A 77 -7.03 -2.59 -12.30
N TRP A 78 -7.24 -2.48 -13.62
CA TRP A 78 -6.18 -2.46 -14.60
C TRP A 78 -6.67 -1.83 -15.90
N GLN A 79 -5.84 -1.02 -16.55
CA GLN A 79 -6.06 -0.48 -17.88
C GLN A 79 -4.71 -0.12 -18.53
N ILE A 80 -4.73 0.04 -19.85
CA ILE A 80 -3.64 0.65 -20.62
C ILE A 80 -4.24 1.91 -21.24
N SER A 81 -3.86 3.07 -20.72
CA SER A 81 -4.39 4.36 -21.13
C SER A 81 -3.28 5.33 -21.56
N ASP A 82 -3.63 6.31 -22.37
CA ASP A 82 -2.68 7.29 -22.94
C ASP A 82 -2.05 8.18 -21.87
N ASP A 83 -2.75 8.42 -20.76
CA ASP A 83 -2.28 9.15 -19.58
C ASP A 83 -1.33 8.33 -18.67
N ARG A 84 -1.03 7.10 -19.08
CA ARG A 84 -0.17 6.13 -18.39
C ARG A 84 -0.66 5.67 -17.01
N VAL A 85 -1.94 5.87 -16.69
CA VAL A 85 -2.55 5.41 -15.45
C VAL A 85 -2.96 3.94 -15.57
N LEU A 86 -2.26 3.05 -14.87
CA LEU A 86 -2.52 1.60 -14.95
C LEU A 86 -3.75 1.14 -14.18
N GLY A 87 -4.23 1.93 -13.21
CA GLY A 87 -5.37 1.62 -12.36
C GLY A 87 -5.75 2.84 -11.53
N TYR A 88 -6.97 2.85 -11.00
CA TYR A 88 -7.41 3.89 -10.06
C TYR A 88 -8.59 3.44 -9.22
N VAL A 89 -8.70 4.04 -8.04
CA VAL A 89 -9.89 4.00 -7.17
C VAL A 89 -10.25 5.43 -6.77
N ASN A 90 -11.28 5.97 -7.41
CA ASN A 90 -11.83 7.27 -7.09
C ASN A 90 -12.83 7.14 -5.94
N ARG A 91 -12.58 7.90 -4.88
CA ARG A 91 -13.35 7.83 -3.64
C ARG A 91 -13.59 9.21 -3.05
N GLU A 92 -14.70 9.34 -2.38
CA GLU A 92 -15.10 10.50 -1.59
C GLU A 92 -15.25 10.12 -0.11
N TYR A 93 -15.00 11.09 0.76
CA TYR A 93 -15.21 10.95 2.18
C TYR A 93 -15.76 12.24 2.78
N ASN A 94 -16.50 12.11 3.87
CA ASN A 94 -16.99 13.22 4.69
C ASN A 94 -15.82 13.82 5.50
N PRO A 95 -15.40 15.07 5.23
CA PRO A 95 -14.30 15.72 5.96
C PRO A 95 -14.63 16.02 7.43
N HIS A 96 -15.90 15.95 7.84
CA HIS A 96 -16.30 16.08 9.22
C HIS A 96 -16.26 14.75 10.00
N SER A 97 -16.11 13.60 9.30
CA SER A 97 -16.03 12.30 9.96
C SER A 97 -14.60 11.98 10.38
N PHE A 98 -14.37 11.83 11.69
CA PHE A 98 -13.08 11.37 12.23
C PHE A 98 -12.68 10.02 11.63
N TYR A 99 -13.62 9.06 11.60
CA TYR A 99 -13.38 7.71 11.11
C TYR A 99 -12.94 7.69 9.64
N GLN A 100 -13.68 8.37 8.77
CA GLN A 100 -13.33 8.39 7.34
C GLN A 100 -12.03 9.16 7.08
N ARG A 101 -11.78 10.26 7.80
CA ARG A 101 -10.52 11.01 7.67
C ARG A 101 -9.31 10.20 8.10
N LEU A 102 -9.42 9.48 9.21
CA LEU A 102 -8.39 8.54 9.67
C LEU A 102 -8.15 7.46 8.62
N GLY A 103 -9.22 6.99 7.97
CA GLY A 103 -9.17 6.06 6.86
C GLY A 103 -8.26 6.49 5.70
N ASN A 104 -8.06 7.79 5.46
CA ASN A 104 -7.14 8.22 4.40
C ASN A 104 -5.72 7.69 4.59
N THR A 105 -5.22 7.64 5.83
CA THR A 105 -3.88 7.09 6.15
C THR A 105 -3.83 5.61 5.80
N PHE A 106 -4.80 4.82 6.27
CA PHE A 106 -4.83 3.37 6.07
C PHE A 106 -5.07 2.98 4.62
N ILE A 107 -5.99 3.66 3.93
CA ILE A 107 -6.26 3.35 2.53
C ILE A 107 -5.01 3.61 1.70
N SER A 108 -4.28 4.70 1.93
CA SER A 108 -3.06 5.02 1.18
C SER A 108 -1.95 3.96 1.33
N VAL A 109 -1.82 3.32 2.49
CA VAL A 109 -0.80 2.26 2.70
C VAL A 109 -1.36 0.85 2.49
N ALA A 110 -2.64 0.71 2.19
CA ALA A 110 -3.31 -0.58 2.00
C ALA A 110 -2.59 -1.51 1.00
N PRO A 111 -2.05 -1.02 -0.13
CA PRO A 111 -1.35 -1.88 -1.09
C PRO A 111 -0.12 -2.58 -0.53
N VAL A 112 0.55 -2.00 0.49
CA VAL A 112 1.69 -2.63 1.17
C VAL A 112 1.22 -3.93 1.80
N VAL A 113 0.15 -3.87 2.59
CA VAL A 113 -0.41 -5.02 3.28
C VAL A 113 -0.97 -6.01 2.26
N GLY A 114 -1.75 -5.55 1.28
CA GLY A 114 -2.37 -6.44 0.30
C GLY A 114 -1.37 -7.22 -0.55
N ILE A 115 -0.34 -6.56 -1.09
CA ILE A 115 0.69 -7.24 -1.88
C ILE A 115 1.51 -8.19 -1.00
N SER A 116 1.91 -7.77 0.20
CA SER A 116 2.61 -8.66 1.14
C SER A 116 1.77 -9.89 1.53
N SER A 117 0.46 -9.73 1.75
CA SER A 117 -0.44 -10.84 2.04
C SER A 117 -0.55 -11.82 0.86
N VAL A 118 -0.68 -11.33 -0.37
CA VAL A 118 -0.74 -12.21 -1.55
C VAL A 118 0.58 -12.97 -1.74
N ILE A 119 1.73 -12.30 -1.58
CA ILE A 119 3.04 -12.97 -1.64
C ILE A 119 3.15 -14.06 -0.57
N TRP A 120 2.76 -13.76 0.66
CA TRP A 120 2.77 -14.74 1.75
C TRP A 120 1.89 -15.96 1.44
N LEU A 121 0.66 -15.74 0.92
CA LEU A 121 -0.23 -16.83 0.51
C LEU A 121 0.34 -17.70 -0.62
N LEU A 122 1.01 -17.09 -1.60
CA LEU A 122 1.67 -17.83 -2.68
C LEU A 122 2.80 -18.72 -2.16
N ILE A 123 3.60 -18.21 -1.23
CA ILE A 123 4.69 -18.96 -0.62
C ILE A 123 4.15 -20.08 0.26
N GLU A 124 3.17 -19.81 1.11
CA GLU A 124 2.65 -20.79 2.07
C GLU A 124 1.90 -21.94 1.37
N PHE A 125 1.07 -21.62 0.36
CA PHE A 125 0.13 -22.59 -0.20
C PHE A 125 0.50 -23.14 -1.59
N VAL A 126 1.34 -22.44 -2.35
CA VAL A 126 1.62 -22.80 -3.76
C VAL A 126 3.07 -23.24 -3.96
N TRP A 127 4.02 -22.59 -3.28
CA TRP A 127 5.44 -22.96 -3.37
C TRP A 127 5.67 -24.39 -2.86
N SER A 128 6.47 -25.16 -3.58
CA SER A 128 6.74 -26.55 -3.25
C SER A 128 8.17 -26.93 -3.65
N PRO A 129 9.00 -27.45 -2.73
CA PRO A 129 10.38 -27.84 -3.04
C PRO A 129 10.49 -28.84 -4.19
N ASP A 130 9.49 -29.70 -4.34
CA ASP A 130 9.49 -30.80 -5.32
C ASP A 130 9.04 -30.40 -6.72
N SER A 131 8.63 -29.14 -6.94
CA SER A 131 8.05 -28.70 -8.21
C SER A 131 8.65 -27.41 -8.77
N TYR A 132 9.57 -27.55 -9.72
CA TYR A 132 10.18 -26.42 -10.44
C TYR A 132 9.15 -25.55 -11.17
N ILE A 133 8.15 -26.17 -11.83
CA ILE A 133 7.14 -25.43 -12.61
C ILE A 133 6.27 -24.56 -11.69
N LYS A 134 5.81 -25.08 -10.54
CA LYS A 134 5.04 -24.29 -9.58
C LYS A 134 5.85 -23.11 -9.06
N ASN A 135 7.11 -23.35 -8.70
CA ASN A 135 7.99 -22.31 -8.15
C ASN A 135 8.30 -21.23 -9.20
N LEU A 136 8.46 -21.61 -10.47
CA LEU A 136 8.63 -20.66 -11.57
C LEU A 136 7.39 -19.78 -11.74
N ILE A 137 6.19 -20.37 -11.72
CA ILE A 137 4.93 -19.61 -11.80
C ILE A 137 4.81 -18.64 -10.63
N VAL A 138 5.08 -19.09 -9.41
CA VAL A 138 5.05 -18.24 -8.20
C VAL A 138 6.07 -17.10 -8.33
N ALA A 139 7.29 -17.38 -8.78
CA ALA A 139 8.31 -16.35 -8.97
C ALA A 139 7.90 -15.29 -10.00
N VAL A 140 7.26 -15.70 -11.10
CA VAL A 140 6.73 -14.76 -12.11
C VAL A 140 5.60 -13.90 -11.54
N ILE A 141 4.68 -14.49 -10.76
CA ILE A 141 3.60 -13.73 -10.12
C ILE A 141 4.17 -12.75 -9.10
N ILE A 142 5.14 -13.16 -8.27
CA ILE A 142 5.82 -12.26 -7.31
C ILE A 142 6.51 -11.12 -8.06
N GLY A 143 7.19 -11.39 -9.17
CA GLY A 143 7.76 -10.35 -10.02
C GLY A 143 6.70 -9.35 -10.51
N SER A 144 5.54 -9.84 -10.95
CA SER A 144 4.41 -8.99 -11.36
C SER A 144 3.86 -8.15 -10.20
N LEU A 145 3.74 -8.75 -9.01
CA LEU A 145 3.28 -8.06 -7.79
C LEU A 145 4.21 -6.92 -7.39
N LEU A 146 5.52 -7.15 -7.43
CA LEU A 146 6.53 -6.15 -7.09
C LEU A 146 6.58 -5.02 -8.13
N LEU A 147 6.44 -5.34 -9.42
CA LEU A 147 6.39 -4.34 -10.50
C LEU A 147 5.14 -3.44 -10.41
N GLY A 148 4.00 -3.96 -9.95
CA GLY A 148 2.79 -3.15 -9.77
C GLY A 148 2.72 -2.36 -8.46
N PHE A 149 3.73 -2.48 -7.58
CA PHE A 149 3.77 -1.74 -6.32
C PHE A 149 4.28 -0.32 -6.52
N ASN A 150 3.42 0.67 -6.78
CA ASN A 150 3.86 2.06 -6.79
C ASN A 150 2.80 2.97 -6.15
N LEU A 151 3.17 3.68 -5.08
CA LEU A 151 2.29 4.63 -4.41
C LEU A 151 2.28 5.96 -5.16
N SER A 152 1.10 6.37 -5.61
CA SER A 152 0.95 7.59 -6.38
C SER A 152 1.12 8.84 -5.52
N ALA A 153 1.39 9.99 -6.14
CA ALA A 153 1.37 11.27 -5.44
C ALA A 153 0.01 11.55 -4.74
N THR A 154 -1.09 11.00 -5.27
CA THR A 154 -2.41 11.10 -4.64
C THR A 154 -2.49 10.29 -3.35
N ASP A 155 -1.87 9.12 -3.30
CA ASP A 155 -1.82 8.28 -2.09
C ASP A 155 -1.03 8.99 -0.98
N TRP A 156 0.11 9.59 -1.32
CA TRP A 156 0.90 10.38 -0.37
C TRP A 156 0.14 11.61 0.16
N ARG A 157 -0.58 12.33 -0.71
CA ARG A 157 -1.42 13.46 -0.29
C ARG A 157 -2.55 13.02 0.63
N ASN A 158 -3.24 11.94 0.29
CA ASN A 158 -4.31 11.39 1.12
C ASN A 158 -3.77 10.88 2.46
N PHE A 159 -2.63 10.21 2.45
CA PHE A 159 -1.97 9.75 3.67
C PHE A 159 -1.76 10.91 4.64
N GLY A 160 -1.16 12.01 4.15
CA GLY A 160 -0.90 13.22 4.93
C GLY A 160 -2.17 13.87 5.50
N ARG A 161 -3.31 13.80 4.81
CA ARG A 161 -4.60 14.32 5.32
C ARG A 161 -5.11 13.58 6.56
N GLY A 162 -4.77 12.30 6.70
CA GLY A 162 -5.14 11.47 7.86
C GLY A 162 -4.12 11.49 9.00
N VAL A 163 -2.85 11.80 8.73
CA VAL A 163 -1.75 11.77 9.73
C VAL A 163 -2.08 12.55 11.01
N PRO A 164 -2.65 13.78 10.99
CA PRO A 164 -2.97 14.47 12.24
C PRO A 164 -3.91 13.69 13.17
N LEU A 165 -4.90 12.98 12.61
CA LEU A 165 -5.79 12.13 13.41
C LEU A 165 -5.07 10.87 13.89
N TYR A 166 -4.20 10.30 13.06
CA TYR A 166 -3.40 9.15 13.45
C TYR A 166 -2.40 9.48 14.58
N ILE A 167 -1.84 10.68 14.61
CA ILE A 167 -1.02 11.16 15.74
C ILE A 167 -1.85 11.23 17.03
N ILE A 168 -3.11 11.64 16.98
CA ILE A 168 -4.01 11.60 18.16
C ILE A 168 -4.20 10.15 18.63
N VAL A 169 -4.38 9.19 17.71
CA VAL A 169 -4.47 7.77 18.06
C VAL A 169 -3.19 7.28 18.74
N ILE A 170 -2.02 7.62 18.19
CA ILE A 170 -0.72 7.28 18.80
C ILE A 170 -0.58 7.90 20.20
N LEU A 171 -1.01 9.14 20.39
CA LEU A 171 -1.00 9.81 21.69
C LEU A 171 -1.88 9.08 22.71
N VAL A 172 -3.09 8.69 22.33
CA VAL A 172 -3.99 7.91 23.20
C VAL A 172 -3.37 6.56 23.57
N VAL A 173 -2.81 5.83 22.61
CA VAL A 173 -2.10 4.57 22.85
C VAL A 173 -0.94 4.77 23.82
N THR A 174 -0.16 5.84 23.64
CA THR A 174 0.98 6.18 24.51
C THR A 174 0.52 6.47 25.93
N ILE A 175 -0.56 7.23 26.11
CA ILE A 175 -1.14 7.53 27.44
C ILE A 175 -1.58 6.23 28.13
N LEU A 176 -2.28 5.36 27.41
CA LEU A 176 -2.73 4.08 27.97
C LEU A 176 -1.55 3.20 28.39
N GLN A 177 -0.52 3.09 27.55
CA GLN A 177 0.71 2.34 27.85
C GLN A 177 1.53 2.93 29.01
N TYR A 178 1.40 4.23 29.27
CA TYR A 178 2.13 4.89 30.36
C TYR A 178 1.43 4.72 31.71
N ILE A 179 0.09 4.64 31.71
CA ILE A 179 -0.72 4.54 32.93
C ILE A 179 -0.91 3.08 33.39
N LEU A 180 -1.04 2.15 32.45
CA LEU A 180 -1.22 0.71 32.71
C LEU A 180 0.12 0.02 32.98
#